data_AF-A0A7V5DWX8-F1
#
_entry.id   AF-A0A7V5DWX8-F1
#
_cell.length_a   1.000
_cell.length_b   1.000
_cell.length_c   1.000
_cell.angle_alpha   90.00
_cell.angle_beta   90.00
_cell.angle_gamma   90.00
#
_symmetry.space_group_name_H-M   'P 1'
#
loop_
_entity.id
_entity.type
_entity.pdbx_description
1 polymer ?
#
loop_
_entity_poly.entity_id
_entity_poly.type
_entity_poly.pdbx_seq_one_letter_code
_entity_poly.pdbx_strand_id
1 'polypeptide(L)'
;MKIRRVYWLFVLSILLATLSCWWDTGSSDSSITVQASRIFNARTLSGSWVQVSSDLWYTGKHCLVYVEKGESSKIPDAVIAEIGQAFDFKAYPVVTQYFGDPYDVDGNGRVILLLLDIQDGYTVGSSGYVAGYFDSTHMLSTSTSSYSNQADMIFLDTYPGLLTASGEIDPVAKEDLKLTLAHEFQHLVNFSVKVIQQGSPMDTWINEGLSSAAEYLYLGKHVQWKIDYFNQMQYQSSQGKTYDPLKDANLWGQYFLSWGIWGDPLVNYSTVYLFFQWLRIQAGPTSNGNPEIYRRILQDSASDYQAVVNAFNSYTTSIPGGGSWTWKGIFRTWLFANLLNQPSGWYGYKHQLTDDEGKVKYLYPRFFVNLPPDGTKIYPR
;
A
#
# COMPACT_ATOMS: atom_id res chain seq x y z
N MET A 1 20.65 -12.21 -2.21
CA MET A 1 19.63 -11.53 -3.04
C MET A 1 19.53 -10.11 -2.53
N LYS A 2 20.02 -9.10 -3.28
CA LYS A 2 19.82 -7.69 -2.91
C LYS A 2 18.35 -7.39 -3.15
N ILE A 3 17.55 -7.31 -2.08
CA ILE A 3 16.18 -6.82 -2.17
C ILE A 3 16.29 -5.35 -2.59
N ARG A 4 15.80 -5.00 -3.79
CA ARG A 4 15.63 -3.59 -4.18
C ARG A 4 14.58 -3.02 -3.23
N ARG A 5 14.92 -2.01 -2.43
CA ARG A 5 13.95 -1.42 -1.51
C ARG A 5 13.03 -0.53 -2.34
N VAL A 6 11.75 -0.85 -2.29
CA VAL A 6 10.69 -0.04 -2.86
C VAL A 6 10.10 0.78 -1.72
N TYR A 7 10.06 2.10 -1.88
CA TYR A 7 9.32 2.98 -1.01
C TYR A 7 8.05 3.43 -1.75
N TRP A 8 6.94 3.53 -1.05
CA TRP A 8 5.78 4.31 -1.54
C TRP A 8 5.89 5.71 -0.96
N LEU A 9 5.71 6.72 -1.80
CA LEU A 9 5.64 8.09 -1.35
C LEU A 9 4.20 8.40 -0.95
N PHE A 10 3.94 8.42 0.35
CA PHE A 10 2.66 8.90 0.85
C PHE A 10 2.69 10.42 0.98
N VAL A 11 2.16 11.14 -0.01
CA VAL A 11 1.95 12.58 0.09
C VAL A 11 0.52 12.84 0.58
N LEU A 12 0.29 12.67 1.88
CA LEU A 12 -0.91 13.23 2.50
C LEU A 12 -0.69 14.70 2.77
N SER A 13 -1.12 15.54 1.83
CA SER A 13 -1.33 16.96 2.10
C SER A 13 -2.51 17.09 3.08
N ILE A 14 -2.26 16.98 4.39
CA ILE A 14 -3.25 17.37 5.40
C ILE A 14 -3.32 18.90 5.38
N LEU A 15 -4.10 19.45 4.45
CA LEU A 15 -4.65 20.77 4.60
C LEU A 15 -5.77 20.67 5.65
N LEU A 16 -5.39 20.82 6.92
CA LEU A 16 -6.30 21.20 8.01
C LEU A 16 -6.74 22.65 7.77
N ALA A 17 -7.51 22.88 6.71
CA ALA A 17 -8.42 24.01 6.67
C ALA A 17 -9.60 23.62 7.55
N THR A 18 -9.90 24.42 8.55
CA THR A 18 -11.17 24.34 9.29
C THR A 18 -12.31 24.51 8.28
N LEU A 19 -12.81 23.39 7.75
CA LEU A 19 -13.91 23.34 6.79
C LEU A 19 -15.23 23.52 7.55
N SER A 20 -15.46 24.74 8.04
CA SER A 20 -16.82 25.22 8.21
C SER A 20 -17.43 25.36 6.81
N CYS A 21 -18.32 24.44 6.47
CA CYS A 21 -19.35 24.56 5.44
C CYS A 21 -18.97 25.38 4.19
N TRP A 22 -18.60 24.67 3.13
CA TRP A 22 -19.11 24.79 1.76
C TRP A 22 -18.11 24.04 0.89
N TRP A 23 -18.33 22.72 0.76
CA TRP A 23 -17.75 22.02 -0.35
C TRP A 23 -18.49 22.54 -1.56
N ASP A 24 -17.81 23.36 -2.35
CA ASP A 24 -18.27 23.65 -3.69
C ASP A 24 -18.15 22.31 -4.43
N THR A 25 -19.22 21.52 -4.34
CA THR A 25 -19.48 20.31 -5.12
C THR A 25 -19.78 20.74 -6.54
N GLY A 26 -18.95 21.62 -7.09
CA GLY A 26 -18.96 22.03 -8.46
C GLY A 26 -18.79 20.78 -9.30
N SER A 27 -19.92 20.14 -9.56
CA SER A 27 -20.27 19.48 -10.79
C SER A 27 -19.99 20.54 -11.86
N SER A 28 -18.72 20.63 -12.25
CA SER A 28 -18.45 21.02 -13.61
C SER A 28 -19.01 19.87 -14.41
N ASP A 29 -20.21 20.07 -14.94
CA ASP A 29 -20.90 19.28 -15.96
C ASP A 29 -20.10 19.20 -17.28
N SER A 30 -18.78 19.32 -17.18
CA SER A 30 -17.80 19.20 -18.24
C SER A 30 -17.00 17.93 -17.97
N SER A 31 -17.46 16.81 -18.54
CA SER A 31 -16.58 15.68 -18.77
C SER A 31 -15.26 16.21 -19.35
N ILE A 32 -14.12 16.03 -18.68
CA ILE A 32 -12.85 16.37 -19.30
C ILE A 32 -12.72 15.47 -20.53
N THR A 33 -12.68 16.09 -21.71
CA THR A 33 -12.52 15.33 -22.95
C THR A 33 -11.16 14.63 -22.90
N VAL A 34 -11.16 13.31 -23.08
CA VAL A 34 -9.93 12.52 -23.16
C VAL A 34 -9.04 13.08 -24.27
N GLN A 35 -7.82 13.49 -23.91
CA GLN A 35 -6.90 14.17 -24.82
C GLN A 35 -5.82 13.19 -25.27
N ALA A 36 -5.43 13.25 -26.55
CA ALA A 36 -4.31 12.47 -27.07
C ALA A 36 -2.97 12.84 -26.40
N SER A 37 -2.82 14.09 -25.98
CA SER A 37 -1.69 14.59 -25.19
C SER A 37 -2.21 15.49 -24.08
N ARG A 38 -1.63 15.40 -22.88
CA ARG A 38 -1.98 16.22 -21.72
C ARG A 38 -0.72 16.61 -20.95
N ILE A 39 -0.73 17.79 -20.33
CA ILE A 39 0.28 18.19 -19.36
C ILE A 39 -0.29 17.92 -17.97
N PHE A 40 0.44 17.14 -17.17
CA PHE A 40 0.09 16.83 -15.80
C PHE A 40 1.02 17.57 -14.85
N ASN A 41 0.47 18.11 -13.76
CA ASN A 41 1.27 18.47 -12.60
C ASN A 41 1.63 17.19 -11.83
N ALA A 42 2.90 17.04 -11.45
CA ALA A 42 3.39 15.92 -10.64
C ALA A 42 4.30 16.47 -9.53
N ARG A 43 4.48 15.69 -8.46
CA ARG A 43 5.32 16.09 -7.32
C ARG A 43 6.60 15.24 -7.27
N THR A 44 7.73 15.89 -7.03
CA THR A 44 9.02 15.22 -6.80
C THR A 44 9.10 14.67 -5.37
N LEU A 45 10.06 13.78 -5.08
CA LEU A 45 10.31 13.32 -3.69
C LEU A 45 10.64 14.47 -2.73
N SER A 46 11.27 15.53 -3.22
CA SER A 46 11.57 16.74 -2.44
C SER A 46 10.34 17.65 -2.21
N GLY A 47 9.17 17.31 -2.78
CA GLY A 47 7.94 18.07 -2.65
C GLY A 47 7.75 19.21 -3.65
N SER A 48 8.65 19.35 -4.64
CA SER A 48 8.53 20.36 -5.70
C SER A 48 7.51 19.93 -6.74
N TRP A 49 6.82 20.91 -7.34
CA TRP A 49 5.91 20.69 -8.47
C TRP A 49 6.66 20.74 -9.80
N VAL A 50 6.36 19.78 -10.68
CA VAL A 50 6.86 19.71 -12.05
C VAL A 50 5.70 19.50 -13.02
N GLN A 51 5.87 19.96 -14.26
CA GLN A 51 4.92 19.72 -15.35
C GLN A 51 5.46 18.62 -16.25
N VAL A 52 4.66 17.58 -16.46
CA VAL A 52 5.00 16.39 -17.23
C VAL A 52 4.14 16.37 -18.49
N SER A 53 4.75 16.48 -19.66
CA SER A 53 4.03 16.33 -20.93
C SER A 53 3.94 14.85 -21.29
N SER A 54 2.72 14.37 -21.48
CA SER A 54 2.43 12.95 -21.67
C SER A 54 1.44 12.71 -22.79
N ASP A 55 1.58 11.57 -23.45
CA ASP A 55 0.69 11.11 -24.52
C ASP A 55 -0.16 9.93 -24.02
N LEU A 56 -1.38 9.81 -24.54
CA LEU A 56 -2.28 8.69 -24.26
C LEU A 56 -1.86 7.49 -25.11
N TRP A 57 -1.54 6.37 -24.45
CA TRP A 57 -1.06 5.15 -25.12
C TRP A 57 -2.03 3.97 -25.00
N TYR A 58 -2.90 3.96 -23.99
CA TYR A 58 -3.91 2.92 -23.83
C TYR A 58 -5.21 3.48 -23.29
N THR A 59 -6.33 3.04 -23.86
CA THR A 59 -7.69 3.32 -23.37
C THR A 59 -8.34 2.00 -23.00
N GLY A 60 -8.53 1.81 -21.71
CA GLY A 60 -9.19 0.66 -21.12
C GLY A 60 -10.67 0.88 -20.88
N LYS A 61 -11.28 -0.10 -20.22
CA LYS A 61 -12.66 0.02 -19.71
C LYS A 61 -12.72 0.92 -18.47
N HIS A 62 -11.73 0.82 -17.60
CA HIS A 62 -11.66 1.47 -16.29
C HIS A 62 -10.43 2.38 -16.13
N CYS A 63 -9.51 2.39 -17.09
CA CYS A 63 -8.33 3.26 -17.05
C CYS A 63 -7.98 3.95 -18.37
N LEU A 64 -7.19 5.02 -18.25
CA LEU A 64 -6.43 5.66 -19.32
C LEU A 64 -4.95 5.59 -18.95
N VAL A 65 -4.08 5.11 -19.84
CA VAL A 65 -2.63 5.10 -19.58
C VAL A 65 -1.97 6.21 -20.37
N TYR A 66 -1.47 7.20 -19.64
CA TYR A 66 -0.63 8.27 -20.17
C TYR A 66 0.83 7.95 -19.87
N VAL A 67 1.72 8.22 -20.83
CA VAL A 67 3.17 8.03 -20.68
C VAL A 67 3.88 9.35 -20.95
N GLU A 68 4.80 9.72 -20.07
CA GLU A 68 5.70 10.86 -20.28
C GLU A 68 6.42 10.74 -21.63
N LYS A 69 6.46 11.85 -22.39
CA LYS A 69 7.04 11.86 -23.75
C LYS A 69 8.51 11.45 -23.82
N GLY A 70 9.28 11.66 -22.74
CA GLY A 70 10.68 11.22 -22.64
C GLY A 70 10.83 9.71 -22.44
N GLU A 71 9.77 9.05 -21.97
CA GLU A 71 9.75 7.62 -21.61
C GLU A 71 9.09 6.77 -22.69
N SER A 72 8.14 7.32 -23.44
CA SER A 72 7.32 6.54 -24.37
C SER A 72 8.11 5.80 -25.45
N SER A 73 9.23 6.34 -25.93
CA SER A 73 10.07 5.64 -26.92
C SER A 73 10.89 4.48 -26.33
N LYS A 74 10.96 4.36 -25.00
CA LYS A 74 11.73 3.33 -24.28
C LYS A 74 10.87 2.12 -23.91
N ILE A 75 9.55 2.30 -23.83
CA ILE A 75 8.61 1.29 -23.36
C ILE A 75 7.82 0.75 -24.56
N PRO A 76 7.90 -0.54 -24.90
CA PRO A 76 7.12 -1.10 -25.99
C PRO A 76 5.60 -0.98 -25.75
N ASP A 77 4.82 -0.68 -26.78
CA ASP A 77 3.35 -0.54 -26.73
C ASP A 77 2.66 -1.73 -26.06
N ALA A 78 3.14 -2.95 -26.32
CA ALA A 78 2.61 -4.17 -25.73
C ALA A 78 2.74 -4.19 -24.20
N VAL A 79 3.80 -3.60 -23.63
CA VAL A 79 4.00 -3.48 -22.19
C VAL A 79 3.05 -2.45 -21.60
N ILE A 80 2.84 -1.32 -22.27
CA ILE A 80 1.89 -0.29 -21.84
C ILE A 80 0.46 -0.87 -21.82
N ALA A 81 0.09 -1.59 -22.88
CA ALA A 81 -1.19 -2.29 -22.96
C ALA A 81 -1.32 -3.36 -21.86
N GLU A 82 -0.26 -4.11 -21.55
CA GLU A 82 -0.25 -5.10 -20.47
C GLU A 82 -0.52 -4.45 -19.10
N ILE A 83 0.05 -3.27 -18.82
CA ILE A 83 -0.20 -2.51 -17.58
C ILE A 83 -1.67 -2.04 -17.52
N GLY A 84 -2.19 -1.50 -18.62
CA GLY A 84 -3.61 -1.10 -18.71
C GLY A 84 -4.57 -2.27 -18.49
N GLN A 85 -4.29 -3.41 -19.11
CA GLN A 85 -5.06 -4.65 -18.94
C GLN A 85 -4.96 -5.20 -17.51
N ALA A 86 -3.79 -5.11 -16.87
CA ALA A 86 -3.61 -5.49 -15.48
C ALA A 86 -4.48 -4.66 -14.53
N PHE A 87 -4.71 -3.38 -14.84
CA PHE A 87 -5.67 -2.55 -14.12
C PHE A 87 -7.11 -3.02 -14.37
N ASP A 88 -7.54 -3.02 -15.63
CA ASP A 88 -8.93 -3.29 -16.03
C ASP A 88 -9.44 -4.66 -15.54
N PHE A 89 -8.63 -5.71 -15.73
CA PHE A 89 -9.07 -7.08 -15.51
C PHE A 89 -8.74 -7.63 -14.14
N LYS A 90 -7.92 -6.93 -13.34
CA LYS A 90 -7.45 -7.46 -12.06
C LYS A 90 -7.46 -6.44 -10.94
N ALA A 91 -6.70 -5.34 -11.03
CA ALA A 91 -6.65 -4.38 -9.92
C ALA A 91 -8.01 -3.71 -9.67
N TYR A 92 -8.68 -3.23 -10.73
CA TYR A 92 -9.99 -2.60 -10.63
C TYR A 92 -11.04 -3.52 -9.98
N PRO A 93 -11.32 -4.74 -10.49
CA PRO A 93 -12.33 -5.60 -9.89
C PRO A 93 -11.97 -6.03 -8.46
N VAL A 94 -10.70 -6.31 -8.16
CA VAL A 94 -10.28 -6.72 -6.82
C VAL A 94 -10.45 -5.59 -5.81
N VAL A 95 -9.99 -4.38 -6.14
CA VAL A 95 -10.06 -3.25 -5.20
C VAL A 95 -11.51 -2.80 -5.01
N THR A 96 -12.30 -2.72 -6.08
CA THR A 96 -13.73 -2.39 -5.95
C THR A 96 -14.51 -3.43 -5.17
N GLN A 97 -14.22 -4.73 -5.38
CA GLN A 97 -14.87 -5.82 -4.66
C GLN A 97 -14.55 -5.84 -3.16
N TYR A 98 -13.32 -5.57 -2.74
CA TYR A 98 -12.93 -5.77 -1.33
C TYR A 98 -12.68 -4.49 -0.55
N PHE A 99 -12.90 -3.32 -1.15
CA PHE A 99 -12.72 -2.02 -0.49
C PHE A 99 -13.89 -1.06 -0.79
N GLY A 100 -14.03 -0.60 -2.03
CA GLY A 100 -15.06 0.36 -2.43
C GLY A 100 -14.83 0.93 -3.82
N ASP A 101 -15.73 1.80 -4.26
CA ASP A 101 -15.66 2.39 -5.60
C ASP A 101 -14.88 3.72 -5.60
N PRO A 102 -14.12 4.01 -6.67
CA PRO A 102 -13.47 5.31 -6.83
C PRO A 102 -14.51 6.39 -7.14
N TYR A 103 -14.23 7.62 -6.74
CA TYR A 103 -14.98 8.80 -7.16
C TYR A 103 -14.42 9.31 -8.50
N ASP A 104 -15.27 9.45 -9.51
CA ASP A 104 -14.92 10.00 -10.82
C ASP A 104 -14.88 11.53 -10.74
N VAL A 105 -13.68 12.10 -10.69
CA VAL A 105 -13.48 13.54 -10.45
C VAL A 105 -13.73 14.33 -11.73
N ASP A 106 -13.31 13.80 -12.87
CA ASP A 106 -13.30 14.50 -14.15
C ASP A 106 -14.42 14.08 -15.11
N GLY A 107 -15.26 13.14 -14.69
CA GLY A 107 -16.45 12.68 -15.41
C GLY A 107 -16.14 11.83 -16.63
N ASN A 108 -14.91 11.32 -16.76
CA ASN A 108 -14.49 10.54 -17.93
C ASN A 108 -14.80 9.02 -17.77
N GLY A 109 -15.16 8.60 -16.55
CA GLY A 109 -15.49 7.22 -16.19
C GLY A 109 -14.29 6.28 -16.01
N ARG A 110 -13.06 6.79 -15.98
CA ARG A 110 -11.81 6.01 -15.93
C ARG A 110 -10.73 6.71 -15.10
N VAL A 111 -9.98 5.89 -14.37
CA VAL A 111 -8.81 6.32 -13.61
C VAL A 111 -7.62 6.55 -14.55
N ILE A 112 -6.91 7.65 -14.35
CA ILE A 112 -5.68 7.94 -15.11
C ILE A 112 -4.49 7.25 -14.45
N LEU A 113 -3.77 6.43 -15.22
CA LEU A 113 -2.47 5.87 -14.88
C LEU A 113 -1.39 6.68 -15.60
N LEU A 114 -0.59 7.45 -14.86
CA LEU A 114 0.52 8.21 -15.41
C LEU A 114 1.84 7.45 -15.19
N LEU A 115 2.44 6.96 -16.28
CA LEU A 115 3.79 6.41 -16.31
C LEU A 115 4.79 7.53 -16.56
N LEU A 116 5.73 7.72 -15.62
CA LEU A 116 6.76 8.76 -15.67
C LEU A 116 8.03 8.30 -14.94
N ASP A 117 9.18 8.91 -15.26
CA ASP A 117 10.39 8.77 -14.46
C ASP A 117 10.25 9.65 -13.22
N ILE A 118 9.91 9.05 -12.08
CA ILE A 118 9.61 9.82 -10.87
C ILE A 118 10.90 10.49 -10.39
N GLN A 119 10.89 11.81 -10.24
CA GLN A 119 12.02 12.56 -9.73
C GLN A 119 12.22 12.32 -8.22
N ASP A 120 12.86 11.20 -7.89
CA ASP A 120 13.09 10.72 -6.53
C ASP A 120 14.58 10.71 -6.13
N GLY A 121 15.46 11.13 -7.03
CA GLY A 121 16.90 11.16 -6.81
C GLY A 121 17.56 9.77 -6.84
N TYR A 122 16.89 8.77 -7.42
CA TYR A 122 17.46 7.44 -7.59
C TYR A 122 18.72 7.49 -8.47
N THR A 123 19.73 6.71 -8.05
CA THR A 123 20.92 6.41 -8.83
C THR A 123 21.25 4.93 -8.68
N VAL A 124 21.99 4.35 -9.62
CA VAL A 124 22.37 2.93 -9.52
C VAL A 124 23.15 2.69 -8.23
N GLY A 125 22.58 1.86 -7.35
CA GLY A 125 23.15 1.58 -6.03
C GLY A 125 22.50 2.35 -4.87
N SER A 126 21.54 3.24 -5.14
CA SER A 126 20.67 3.84 -4.12
C SER A 126 20.00 2.78 -3.25
N SER A 127 19.73 3.12 -1.99
CA SER A 127 19.13 2.19 -1.03
C SER A 127 17.69 1.84 -1.37
N GLY A 128 16.96 2.70 -2.10
CA GLY A 128 15.65 2.43 -2.69
C GLY A 128 15.16 3.58 -3.56
N TYR A 129 13.91 3.49 -4.03
CA TYR A 129 13.26 4.42 -4.96
C TYR A 129 11.76 4.49 -4.67
N VAL A 130 11.07 5.46 -5.28
CA VAL A 130 9.61 5.59 -5.22
C VAL A 130 9.01 4.84 -6.40
N ALA A 131 8.33 3.72 -6.16
CA ALA A 131 7.76 2.94 -7.28
C ALA A 131 6.41 3.47 -7.80
N GLY A 132 5.74 4.31 -7.02
CA GLY A 132 4.50 4.96 -7.38
C GLY A 132 3.96 5.79 -6.22
N TYR A 133 2.93 6.57 -6.51
CA TYR A 133 2.17 7.30 -5.49
C TYR A 133 0.77 7.69 -5.97
N PHE A 134 -0.10 7.90 -4.99
CA PHE A 134 -1.36 8.65 -5.08
C PHE A 134 -1.22 9.98 -4.33
N ASP A 135 -1.52 11.09 -5.01
CA ASP A 135 -1.62 12.41 -4.38
C ASP A 135 -3.07 12.94 -4.49
N SER A 136 -3.77 12.89 -3.36
CA SER A 136 -5.16 13.32 -3.23
C SER A 136 -5.43 14.76 -3.67
N THR A 137 -4.42 15.64 -3.70
CA THR A 137 -4.60 17.02 -4.11
C THR A 137 -5.01 17.16 -5.56
N HIS A 138 -4.73 16.16 -6.40
CA HIS A 138 -5.18 16.11 -7.79
C HIS A 138 -6.66 15.80 -7.95
N MET A 139 -7.34 15.31 -6.91
CA MET A 139 -8.79 15.10 -6.90
C MET A 139 -9.59 16.33 -6.45
N LEU A 140 -8.91 17.44 -6.11
CA LEU A 140 -9.54 18.69 -5.65
C LEU A 140 -9.69 19.70 -6.79
N SER A 141 -10.52 20.72 -6.62
CA SER A 141 -10.58 21.83 -7.57
C SER A 141 -9.26 22.63 -7.58
N THR A 142 -8.99 23.33 -8.68
CA THR A 142 -7.83 24.24 -8.79
C THR A 142 -7.93 25.46 -7.86
N SER A 143 -9.13 25.80 -7.38
CA SER A 143 -9.33 26.83 -6.36
C SER A 143 -8.89 26.38 -4.96
N THR A 144 -8.94 25.07 -4.66
CA THR A 144 -8.45 24.50 -3.41
C THR A 144 -6.97 24.10 -3.49
N SER A 145 -6.54 23.55 -4.62
CA SER A 145 -5.15 23.19 -4.88
C SER A 145 -4.73 23.67 -6.27
N SER A 146 -3.92 24.72 -6.35
CA SER A 146 -3.54 25.37 -7.62
C SER A 146 -2.81 24.45 -8.60
N TYR A 147 -2.21 23.37 -8.11
CA TYR A 147 -1.51 22.36 -8.93
C TYR A 147 -2.35 21.10 -9.16
N SER A 148 -3.62 21.10 -8.74
CA SER A 148 -4.51 19.97 -9.00
C SER A 148 -4.61 19.68 -10.49
N ASN A 149 -4.66 18.39 -10.84
CA ASN A 149 -5.01 17.95 -12.18
C ASN A 149 -6.54 17.80 -12.34
N GLN A 150 -7.31 17.98 -11.27
CA GLN A 150 -8.76 17.78 -11.21
C GLN A 150 -9.17 16.43 -11.81
N ALA A 151 -8.49 15.35 -11.42
CA ALA A 151 -8.68 14.00 -11.94
C ALA A 151 -8.39 12.93 -10.88
N ASP A 152 -9.10 11.80 -10.96
CA ASP A 152 -8.77 10.56 -10.27
C ASP A 152 -7.61 9.87 -10.99
N MET A 153 -6.42 9.97 -10.41
CA MET A 153 -5.18 9.51 -11.05
C MET A 153 -4.16 8.94 -10.07
N ILE A 154 -3.33 8.03 -10.57
CA ILE A 154 -2.16 7.49 -9.86
C ILE A 154 -0.90 7.59 -10.73
N PHE A 155 0.25 7.66 -10.08
CA PHE A 155 1.56 7.84 -10.68
C PHE A 155 2.38 6.56 -10.50
N LEU A 156 3.01 6.09 -11.57
CA LEU A 156 3.76 4.83 -11.61
C LEU A 156 5.14 5.07 -12.21
N ASP A 157 6.17 4.63 -11.49
CA ASP A 157 7.55 4.88 -11.86
C ASP A 157 8.02 4.02 -13.04
N THR A 158 8.64 4.64 -14.03
CA THR A 158 9.25 3.93 -15.15
C THR A 158 10.70 3.56 -14.87
N TYR A 159 11.44 4.31 -14.05
CA TYR A 159 12.83 4.00 -13.75
C TYR A 159 13.20 4.29 -12.28
N PRO A 160 13.62 3.28 -11.52
CA PRO A 160 13.89 1.88 -11.90
C PRO A 160 12.64 0.97 -11.84
N GLY A 161 11.43 1.52 -11.74
CA GLY A 161 10.17 0.78 -11.55
C GLY A 161 9.72 -0.08 -12.72
N LEU A 162 10.24 0.13 -13.93
CA LEU A 162 9.95 -0.68 -15.11
C LEU A 162 11.20 -0.99 -15.95
N LEU A 163 12.12 -0.03 -16.01
CA LEU A 163 13.30 -0.06 -16.87
C LEU A 163 14.57 -0.39 -16.07
N THR A 164 15.47 -1.15 -16.70
CA THR A 164 16.85 -1.33 -16.24
C THR A 164 17.67 -0.06 -16.54
N ALA A 165 18.89 0.02 -15.99
CA ALA A 165 19.82 1.10 -16.33
C ALA A 165 20.26 1.08 -17.81
N SER A 166 20.11 -0.05 -18.53
CA SER A 166 20.32 -0.15 -19.98
C SER A 166 19.10 0.31 -20.79
N GLY A 167 17.98 0.66 -20.15
CA GLY A 167 16.73 1.03 -20.80
C GLY A 167 15.90 -0.15 -21.30
N GLU A 168 16.20 -1.37 -20.83
CA GLU A 168 15.43 -2.58 -21.16
C GLU A 168 14.32 -2.79 -20.13
N ILE A 169 13.25 -3.51 -20.50
CA ILE A 169 12.20 -3.88 -19.55
C ILE A 169 12.77 -4.86 -18.51
N ASP A 170 12.70 -4.50 -17.23
CA ASP A 170 13.01 -5.40 -16.13
C ASP A 170 11.76 -6.26 -15.85
N PRO A 171 11.80 -7.58 -16.11
CA PRO A 171 10.63 -8.44 -15.96
C PRO A 171 10.16 -8.56 -14.51
N VAL A 172 11.06 -8.39 -13.54
CA VAL A 172 10.69 -8.40 -12.11
C VAL A 172 10.03 -7.07 -11.74
N ALA A 173 10.66 -5.95 -12.12
CA ALA A 173 10.11 -4.63 -11.83
C ALA A 173 8.74 -4.43 -12.48
N LYS A 174 8.52 -4.97 -13.68
CA LYS A 174 7.20 -4.93 -14.34
C LYS A 174 6.09 -5.61 -13.52
N GLU A 175 6.38 -6.75 -12.88
CA GLU A 175 5.40 -7.40 -12.00
C GLU A 175 5.23 -6.64 -10.68
N ASP A 176 6.31 -6.07 -10.14
CA ASP A 176 6.24 -5.20 -8.95
C ASP A 176 5.42 -3.93 -9.23
N LEU A 177 5.54 -3.33 -10.41
CA LEU A 177 4.75 -2.16 -10.84
C LEU A 177 3.25 -2.47 -10.89
N LYS A 178 2.86 -3.66 -11.31
CA LYS A 178 1.45 -4.08 -11.26
C LYS A 178 0.94 -4.22 -9.83
N LEU A 179 1.82 -4.60 -8.91
CA LEU A 179 1.53 -4.65 -7.47
C LEU A 179 1.40 -3.22 -6.89
N THR A 180 2.30 -2.29 -7.25
CA THR A 180 2.18 -0.85 -6.99
C THR A 180 0.82 -0.34 -7.41
N LEU A 181 0.43 -0.66 -8.64
CA LEU A 181 -0.80 -0.16 -9.25
C LEU A 181 -2.03 -0.53 -8.42
N ALA A 182 -2.09 -1.74 -7.87
CA ALA A 182 -3.16 -2.14 -6.95
C ALA A 182 -3.10 -1.41 -5.60
N HIS A 183 -1.89 -1.17 -5.08
CA HIS A 183 -1.65 -0.40 -3.85
C HIS A 183 -2.15 1.04 -3.98
N GLU A 184 -1.66 1.76 -4.99
CA GLU A 184 -2.02 3.17 -5.21
C GLU A 184 -3.50 3.34 -5.59
N PHE A 185 -4.07 2.39 -6.33
CA PHE A 185 -5.50 2.42 -6.60
C PHE A 185 -6.33 2.25 -5.32
N GLN A 186 -5.86 1.46 -4.35
CA GLN A 186 -6.52 1.37 -3.04
C GLN A 186 -6.47 2.70 -2.29
N HIS A 187 -5.37 3.46 -2.32
CA HIS A 187 -5.32 4.80 -1.73
C HIS A 187 -6.34 5.76 -2.36
N LEU A 188 -6.47 5.74 -3.69
CA LEU A 188 -7.46 6.55 -4.41
C LEU A 188 -8.90 6.20 -3.96
N VAL A 189 -9.22 4.91 -3.90
CA VAL A 189 -10.52 4.43 -3.39
C VAL A 189 -10.71 4.80 -1.92
N ASN A 190 -9.66 4.72 -1.10
CA ASN A 190 -9.71 5.14 0.31
C ASN A 190 -10.11 6.60 0.42
N PHE A 191 -9.44 7.48 -0.32
CA PHE A 191 -9.75 8.91 -0.32
C PHE A 191 -11.18 9.19 -0.81
N SER A 192 -11.62 8.46 -1.84
CA SER A 192 -12.99 8.55 -2.35
C SER A 192 -14.04 8.23 -1.28
N VAL A 193 -13.84 7.14 -0.52
CA VAL A 193 -14.78 6.74 0.53
C VAL A 193 -14.65 7.63 1.77
N LYS A 194 -13.44 7.76 2.32
CA LYS A 194 -13.23 8.36 3.64
C LYS A 194 -13.25 9.87 3.62
N VAL A 195 -12.70 10.51 2.58
CA VAL A 195 -12.65 11.96 2.50
C VAL A 195 -13.81 12.50 1.69
N ILE A 196 -14.00 12.05 0.44
CA ILE A 196 -15.05 12.61 -0.43
C ILE A 196 -16.45 12.22 0.04
N GLN A 197 -16.72 10.96 0.39
CA GLN A 197 -18.08 10.56 0.79
C GLN A 197 -18.37 10.82 2.27
N GLN A 198 -17.37 10.65 3.15
CA GLN A 198 -17.58 10.69 4.60
C GLN A 198 -16.99 11.91 5.31
N GLY A 199 -16.10 12.68 4.68
CA GLY A 199 -15.47 13.86 5.30
C GLY A 199 -14.56 13.54 6.49
N SER A 200 -14.08 12.30 6.62
CA SER A 200 -13.28 11.82 7.74
C SER A 200 -12.05 11.04 7.26
N PRO A 201 -10.88 11.69 7.13
CA PRO A 201 -9.65 11.03 6.70
C PRO A 201 -9.26 9.88 7.64
N MET A 202 -8.85 8.75 7.05
CA MET A 202 -8.43 7.55 7.76
C MET A 202 -7.00 7.65 8.30
N ASP A 203 -6.76 7.07 9.48
CA ASP A 203 -5.43 6.91 10.04
C ASP A 203 -4.48 6.26 9.02
N THR A 204 -3.29 6.83 8.87
CA THR A 204 -2.28 6.39 7.89
C THR A 204 -2.03 4.89 7.96
N TRP A 205 -1.87 4.33 9.16
CA TRP A 205 -1.59 2.90 9.30
C TRP A 205 -2.73 1.99 8.82
N ILE A 206 -3.98 2.45 8.91
CA ILE A 206 -5.12 1.68 8.38
C ILE A 206 -5.13 1.79 6.87
N ASN A 207 -4.90 3.00 6.33
CA ASN A 207 -4.80 3.21 4.88
C ASN A 207 -3.72 2.31 4.27
N GLU A 208 -2.49 2.36 4.79
CA GLU A 208 -1.35 1.54 4.35
C GLU A 208 -1.58 0.04 4.52
N GLY A 209 -2.28 -0.36 5.58
CA GLY A 209 -2.66 -1.74 5.83
C GLY A 209 -3.66 -2.27 4.80
N LEU A 210 -4.65 -1.45 4.43
CA LEU A 210 -5.61 -1.76 3.38
C LEU A 210 -4.94 -1.77 1.99
N SER A 211 -4.04 -0.84 1.71
CA SER A 211 -3.28 -0.83 0.44
C SER A 211 -2.36 -2.03 0.33
N SER A 212 -1.67 -2.40 1.43
CA SER A 212 -0.91 -3.65 1.53
C SER A 212 -1.77 -4.91 1.40
N ALA A 213 -3.05 -4.86 1.79
CA ALA A 213 -3.99 -5.95 1.57
C ALA A 213 -4.44 -6.04 0.10
N ALA A 214 -4.58 -4.91 -0.60
CA ALA A 214 -4.86 -4.90 -2.04
C ALA A 214 -3.73 -5.57 -2.83
N GLU A 215 -2.47 -5.40 -2.43
CA GLU A 215 -1.34 -6.14 -3.01
C GLU A 215 -1.51 -7.66 -2.87
N TYR A 216 -1.87 -8.16 -1.68
CA TYR A 216 -2.11 -9.60 -1.46
C TYR A 216 -3.23 -10.13 -2.35
N LEU A 217 -4.35 -9.40 -2.41
CA LEU A 217 -5.51 -9.80 -3.20
C LEU A 217 -5.22 -9.76 -4.71
N TYR A 218 -4.45 -8.77 -5.16
CA TYR A 218 -3.96 -8.70 -6.52
C TYR A 218 -3.03 -9.88 -6.80
N LEU A 219 -2.02 -10.13 -5.98
CA LEU A 219 -1.05 -11.18 -6.25
C LEU A 219 -1.66 -12.60 -6.15
N GLY A 220 -2.67 -12.78 -5.29
CA GLY A 220 -3.30 -14.07 -5.00
C GLY A 220 -2.47 -14.96 -4.06
N LYS A 221 -1.36 -14.43 -3.54
CA LYS A 221 -0.46 -15.09 -2.58
C LYS A 221 0.25 -14.02 -1.73
N HIS A 222 1.02 -14.46 -0.74
CA HIS A 222 1.73 -13.54 0.13
C HIS A 222 2.84 -12.76 -0.60
N VAL A 223 2.92 -11.46 -0.29
CA VAL A 223 4.01 -10.57 -0.71
C VAL A 223 5.27 -10.92 0.10
N GLN A 224 6.14 -11.73 -0.51
CA GLN A 224 7.19 -12.44 0.21
C GLN A 224 8.21 -11.52 0.90
N TRP A 225 8.58 -10.42 0.26
CA TRP A 225 9.56 -9.49 0.83
C TRP A 225 9.06 -8.87 2.15
N LYS A 226 7.74 -8.66 2.34
CA LYS A 226 7.19 -8.12 3.59
C LYS A 226 7.33 -9.11 4.75
N ILE A 227 7.16 -10.41 4.48
CA ILE A 227 7.40 -11.48 5.46
C ILE A 227 8.90 -11.63 5.73
N ASP A 228 9.71 -11.60 4.68
CA ASP A 228 11.15 -11.75 4.82
C ASP A 228 11.77 -10.56 5.56
N TYR A 229 11.30 -9.34 5.31
CA TYR A 229 11.76 -8.15 6.03
C TYR A 229 11.46 -8.24 7.52
N PHE A 230 10.30 -8.77 7.90
CA PHE A 230 9.98 -9.05 9.31
C PHE A 230 10.99 -10.01 9.95
N ASN A 231 11.48 -10.98 9.17
CA ASN A 231 12.35 -12.06 9.62
C ASN A 231 13.86 -11.74 9.50
N GLN A 232 14.24 -10.66 8.82
CA GLN A 232 15.64 -10.35 8.52
C GLN A 232 16.45 -9.98 9.76
N MET A 233 17.61 -10.63 9.94
CA MET A 233 18.36 -10.63 11.21
C MET A 233 19.54 -9.67 11.29
N GLN A 234 20.09 -9.15 10.18
CA GLN A 234 21.21 -8.19 10.18
C GLN A 234 21.26 -7.44 8.85
N TYR A 235 21.57 -6.14 8.90
CA TYR A 235 21.94 -5.35 7.72
C TYR A 235 23.30 -4.66 7.95
N GLN A 236 24.17 -4.67 6.94
CA GLN A 236 25.26 -3.70 6.84
C GLN A 236 24.74 -2.52 6.02
N SER A 237 24.65 -1.34 6.64
CA SER A 237 24.43 -0.13 5.85
C SER A 237 25.59 0.14 4.91
N SER A 238 25.32 0.86 3.83
CA SER A 238 26.31 1.35 2.85
C SER A 238 27.46 2.16 3.47
N GLN A 239 27.36 2.52 4.75
CA GLN A 239 28.38 3.22 5.54
C GLN A 239 29.20 2.30 6.46
N GLY A 240 29.12 0.98 6.31
CA GLY A 240 29.83 0.03 7.17
C GLY A 240 29.30 -0.05 8.61
N LYS A 241 28.15 0.60 8.88
CA LYS A 241 27.47 0.54 10.17
C LYS A 241 26.48 -0.61 10.13
N THR A 242 26.64 -1.61 10.99
CA THR A 242 25.65 -2.68 11.16
C THR A 242 24.37 -2.04 11.70
N TYR A 243 23.36 -1.92 10.85
CA TYR A 243 22.00 -1.60 11.26
C TYR A 243 21.29 -2.93 11.45
N ASP A 244 20.83 -3.20 12.65
CA ASP A 244 20.04 -4.40 12.91
C ASP A 244 18.59 -3.90 13.04
N PRO A 245 17.76 -4.05 12.00
CA PRO A 245 16.36 -3.60 12.06
C PRO A 245 15.63 -4.23 13.26
N LEU A 246 16.03 -5.43 13.69
CA LEU A 246 15.41 -6.11 14.81
C LEU A 246 15.97 -5.70 16.17
N LYS A 247 17.20 -5.18 16.25
CA LYS A 247 17.71 -4.52 17.47
C LYS A 247 17.16 -3.10 17.55
N ASP A 248 17.23 -2.33 16.48
CA ASP A 248 16.98 -0.88 16.52
C ASP A 248 15.51 -0.50 16.25
N ALA A 249 14.69 -1.32 15.57
CA ALA A 249 13.25 -1.06 15.46
C ALA A 249 12.49 -1.65 16.67
N ASN A 250 12.85 -2.86 17.14
CA ASN A 250 12.19 -3.48 18.30
C ASN A 250 12.63 -2.88 19.65
N LEU A 251 13.89 -2.43 19.84
CA LEU A 251 14.29 -1.71 21.07
C LEU A 251 13.56 -0.37 21.22
N TRP A 252 13.03 0.18 20.12
CA TRP A 252 12.38 1.49 20.07
C TRP A 252 10.86 1.38 19.95
N GLY A 253 10.31 0.16 19.90
CA GLY A 253 8.87 -0.09 19.76
C GLY A 253 8.30 0.35 18.42
N GLN A 254 9.11 0.40 17.35
CA GLN A 254 8.63 0.72 16.00
C GLN A 254 7.75 -0.41 15.47
N TYR A 255 6.47 -0.08 15.30
CA TYR A 255 5.47 -0.87 14.59
C TYR A 255 4.72 0.07 13.66
N PHE A 256 3.81 -0.49 12.86
CA PHE A 256 2.89 0.28 12.04
C PHE A 256 2.06 1.35 12.77
N LEU A 257 2.08 1.48 14.10
CA LEU A 257 1.41 2.59 14.79
C LEU A 257 2.26 3.86 14.87
N SER A 258 3.54 3.80 14.53
CA SER A 258 4.49 4.93 14.61
C SER A 258 4.91 5.48 13.24
N TRP A 259 4.00 5.50 12.26
CA TRP A 259 4.28 6.07 10.93
C TRP A 259 4.77 7.52 11.02
N GLY A 260 5.79 7.86 10.23
CA GLY A 260 6.34 9.22 10.17
C GLY A 260 7.21 9.63 11.36
N ILE A 261 7.45 8.72 12.32
CA ILE A 261 8.43 8.90 13.41
C ILE A 261 9.76 8.25 12.97
N TRP A 262 10.89 8.67 13.56
CA TRP A 262 12.22 8.08 13.40
C TRP A 262 12.15 6.57 13.16
N GLY A 263 12.75 6.06 12.08
CA GLY A 263 12.76 4.63 11.81
C GLY A 263 12.91 4.22 10.36
N ASP A 264 12.82 2.91 10.16
CA ASP A 264 12.86 2.28 8.83
C ASP A 264 11.43 2.02 8.34
N PRO A 265 10.96 2.73 7.30
CA PRO A 265 9.58 2.59 6.82
C PRO A 265 9.25 1.17 6.35
N LEU A 266 10.25 0.37 5.94
CA LEU A 266 10.02 -1.03 5.56
C LEU A 266 9.57 -1.90 6.73
N VAL A 267 9.94 -1.55 7.97
CA VAL A 267 9.42 -2.19 9.18
C VAL A 267 7.93 -1.89 9.35
N ASN A 268 7.49 -0.66 9.07
CA ASN A 268 6.08 -0.29 9.13
C ASN A 268 5.27 -1.07 8.08
N TYR A 269 5.75 -1.13 6.84
CA TYR A 269 5.10 -1.92 5.77
C TYR A 269 5.03 -3.41 6.10
N SER A 270 6.11 -3.97 6.63
CA SER A 270 6.17 -5.38 7.02
C SER A 270 5.17 -5.69 8.15
N THR A 271 5.15 -4.87 9.20
CA THR A 271 4.28 -5.09 10.37
C THR A 271 2.82 -4.81 10.08
N VAL A 272 2.50 -3.75 9.31
CA VAL A 272 1.11 -3.43 8.95
C VAL A 272 0.52 -4.52 8.06
N TYR A 273 1.31 -5.02 7.11
CA TYR A 273 0.90 -6.12 6.25
C TYR A 273 0.58 -7.37 7.07
N LEU A 274 1.47 -7.78 7.97
CA LEU A 274 1.24 -8.94 8.83
C LEU A 274 0.00 -8.77 9.70
N PHE A 275 -0.24 -7.58 10.26
CA PHE A 275 -1.45 -7.31 11.05
C PHE A 275 -2.73 -7.46 10.23
N PHE A 276 -2.80 -6.87 9.04
CA PHE A 276 -3.97 -6.96 8.17
C PHE A 276 -4.17 -8.36 7.57
N GLN A 277 -3.11 -9.12 7.35
CA GLN A 277 -3.22 -10.53 7.00
C GLN A 277 -3.75 -11.35 8.17
N TRP A 278 -3.28 -11.11 9.40
CA TRP A 278 -3.80 -11.77 10.58
C TRP A 278 -5.30 -11.47 10.78
N LEU A 279 -5.73 -10.21 10.64
CA LEU A 279 -7.14 -9.84 10.72
C LEU A 279 -8.01 -10.63 9.74
N ARG A 280 -7.62 -10.68 8.45
CA ARG A 280 -8.32 -11.48 7.42
C ARG A 280 -8.38 -12.95 7.80
N ILE A 281 -7.25 -13.54 8.18
CA ILE A 281 -7.14 -14.96 8.52
C ILE A 281 -8.05 -15.32 9.70
N GLN A 282 -8.14 -14.42 10.68
CA GLN A 282 -8.91 -14.65 11.89
C GLN A 282 -10.41 -14.35 11.71
N ALA A 283 -10.77 -13.43 10.81
CA ALA A 283 -12.15 -13.09 10.47
C ALA A 283 -12.89 -14.17 9.64
N GLY A 284 -12.20 -15.20 9.17
CA GLY A 284 -12.79 -16.28 8.36
C GLY A 284 -12.60 -17.67 8.97
N PRO A 285 -13.59 -18.57 8.81
CA PRO A 285 -13.48 -19.96 9.27
C PRO A 285 -12.65 -20.85 8.33
N THR A 286 -12.27 -20.36 7.14
CA THR A 286 -11.62 -21.14 6.08
C THR A 286 -10.10 -20.94 6.04
N SER A 287 -9.42 -21.80 5.27
CA SER A 287 -8.00 -21.69 4.92
C SER A 287 -7.63 -20.44 4.14
N ASN A 288 -8.59 -19.61 3.72
CA ASN A 288 -8.37 -18.37 2.97
C ASN A 288 -8.81 -17.11 3.77
N GLY A 289 -9.16 -17.26 5.05
CA GLY A 289 -9.64 -16.16 5.88
C GLY A 289 -10.93 -15.53 5.31
N ASN A 290 -11.16 -14.26 5.60
CA ASN A 290 -12.29 -13.48 5.11
C ASN A 290 -11.84 -12.08 4.64
N PRO A 291 -11.59 -11.87 3.34
CA PRO A 291 -11.15 -10.58 2.81
C PRO A 291 -12.22 -9.46 2.90
N GLU A 292 -13.50 -9.79 3.12
CA GLU A 292 -14.56 -8.78 3.32
C GLU A 292 -14.35 -7.93 4.58
N ILE A 293 -13.45 -8.35 5.49
CA ILE A 293 -13.05 -7.50 6.61
C ILE A 293 -12.45 -6.17 6.14
N TYR A 294 -11.73 -6.15 5.01
CA TYR A 294 -11.08 -4.95 4.51
C TYR A 294 -12.11 -3.88 4.09
N ARG A 295 -13.14 -4.29 3.33
CA ARG A 295 -14.29 -3.43 2.99
C ARG A 295 -14.99 -2.95 4.25
N ARG A 296 -15.19 -3.83 5.24
CA ARG A 296 -15.86 -3.48 6.49
C ARG A 296 -15.08 -2.42 7.28
N ILE A 297 -13.75 -2.49 7.30
CA ILE A 297 -12.89 -1.46 7.91
C ILE A 297 -13.03 -0.14 7.15
N LEU A 298 -12.95 -0.16 5.81
CA LEU A 298 -13.01 1.06 5.01
C LEU A 298 -14.36 1.77 5.09
N GLN A 299 -15.45 1.02 5.13
CA GLN A 299 -16.81 1.56 5.14
C GLN A 299 -17.29 1.98 6.54
N ASP A 300 -16.52 1.72 7.60
CA ASP A 300 -16.88 2.17 8.95
C ASP A 300 -16.86 3.70 9.04
N SER A 301 -17.80 4.27 9.79
CA SER A 301 -17.84 5.71 10.07
C SER A 301 -16.62 6.20 10.86
N ALA A 302 -16.03 5.31 11.67
CA ALA A 302 -14.76 5.57 12.32
C ALA A 302 -13.61 5.57 11.31
N SER A 303 -12.57 6.32 11.62
CA SER A 303 -11.40 6.51 10.75
C SER A 303 -10.10 6.10 11.45
N ASP A 304 -10.20 5.74 12.71
CA ASP A 304 -9.16 5.33 13.62
C ASP A 304 -9.30 3.83 13.99
N TYR A 305 -8.61 3.40 15.04
CA TYR A 305 -8.58 1.98 15.45
C TYR A 305 -9.97 1.36 15.69
N GLN A 306 -10.99 2.17 15.96
CA GLN A 306 -12.37 1.75 16.20
C GLN A 306 -12.93 1.08 14.95
N ALA A 307 -12.59 1.53 13.74
CA ALA A 307 -12.99 0.88 12.49
C ALA A 307 -12.51 -0.58 12.43
N VAL A 308 -11.27 -0.82 12.86
CA VAL A 308 -10.70 -2.18 12.94
C VAL A 308 -11.40 -3.01 14.02
N VAL A 309 -11.65 -2.44 15.20
CA VAL A 309 -12.36 -3.14 16.29
C VAL A 309 -13.78 -3.51 15.88
N ASN A 310 -14.52 -2.58 15.27
CA ASN A 310 -15.89 -2.78 14.82
C ASN A 310 -15.96 -3.88 13.76
N ALA A 311 -15.10 -3.79 12.74
CA ALA A 311 -15.03 -4.80 11.68
C ALA A 311 -14.65 -6.18 12.23
N PHE A 312 -13.64 -6.27 13.08
CA PHE A 312 -13.19 -7.55 13.63
C PHE A 312 -14.26 -8.22 14.52
N ASN A 313 -14.96 -7.45 15.35
CA ASN A 313 -16.08 -7.96 16.15
C ASN A 313 -17.27 -8.42 15.30
N SER A 314 -17.46 -7.85 14.11
CA SER A 314 -18.55 -8.28 13.21
C SER A 314 -18.34 -9.68 12.60
N TYR A 315 -17.10 -10.15 12.56
CA TYR A 315 -16.74 -11.46 11.99
C TYR A 315 -16.25 -12.48 13.01
N THR A 316 -16.05 -12.08 14.27
CA THR A 316 -15.50 -12.97 15.31
C THR A 316 -16.43 -13.02 16.52
N THR A 317 -16.94 -14.22 16.84
CA THR A 317 -17.90 -14.45 17.93
C THR A 317 -17.33 -15.27 19.09
N SER A 318 -16.21 -15.97 18.90
CA SER A 318 -15.63 -16.92 19.87
C SER A 318 -14.37 -16.36 20.55
N ILE A 319 -14.54 -15.31 21.35
CA ILE A 319 -13.44 -14.60 21.99
C ILE A 319 -12.93 -15.37 23.22
N PRO A 320 -11.61 -15.60 23.38
CA PRO A 320 -11.06 -16.19 24.60
C PRO A 320 -11.44 -15.36 25.83
N GLY A 321 -12.20 -15.94 26.75
CA GLY A 321 -12.70 -15.25 27.95
C GLY A 321 -14.07 -14.57 27.80
N GLY A 322 -14.71 -14.66 26.62
CA GLY A 322 -16.03 -14.08 26.34
C GLY A 322 -16.01 -12.57 26.05
N GLY A 323 -17.16 -12.01 25.67
CA GLY A 323 -17.35 -10.57 25.42
C GLY A 323 -17.07 -10.13 23.97
N SER A 324 -16.56 -8.91 23.81
CA SER A 324 -16.17 -8.31 22.52
C SER A 324 -14.68 -7.95 22.54
N TRP A 325 -14.04 -7.99 21.37
CA TRP A 325 -12.66 -7.57 21.21
C TRP A 325 -12.53 -6.08 21.51
N THR A 326 -11.50 -5.72 22.27
CA THR A 326 -11.02 -4.35 22.40
C THR A 326 -9.77 -4.19 21.54
N TRP A 327 -9.42 -2.96 21.17
CA TRP A 327 -8.16 -2.67 20.47
C TRP A 327 -6.95 -3.32 21.15
N LYS A 328 -6.84 -3.15 22.47
CA LYS A 328 -5.79 -3.75 23.29
C LYS A 328 -5.80 -5.28 23.21
N GLY A 329 -6.96 -5.91 23.16
CA GLY A 329 -7.10 -7.35 23.00
C GLY A 329 -6.63 -7.85 21.62
N ILE A 330 -7.06 -7.17 20.56
CA ILE A 330 -6.67 -7.47 19.17
C ILE A 330 -5.15 -7.34 19.02
N PHE A 331 -4.61 -6.17 19.37
CA PHE A 331 -3.18 -5.88 19.20
C PHE A 331 -2.30 -6.83 20.00
N ARG A 332 -2.62 -7.10 21.27
CA ARG A 332 -1.87 -8.06 22.10
C ARG A 332 -1.91 -9.47 21.54
N THR A 333 -3.07 -9.92 21.08
CA THR A 333 -3.21 -11.26 20.48
C THR A 333 -2.36 -11.39 19.22
N TRP A 334 -2.33 -10.37 18.37
CA TRP A 334 -1.47 -10.35 17.21
C TRP A 334 0.03 -10.38 17.57
N LEU A 335 0.46 -9.64 18.60
CA LEU A 335 1.83 -9.72 19.09
C LEU A 335 2.21 -11.15 19.52
N PHE A 336 1.32 -11.84 20.24
CA PHE A 336 1.51 -13.25 20.58
C PHE A 336 1.45 -14.17 19.36
N ALA A 337 0.64 -13.84 18.36
CA ALA A 337 0.55 -14.61 17.11
C ALA A 337 1.87 -14.61 16.34
N ASN A 338 2.57 -13.47 16.32
CA ASN A 338 3.90 -13.38 15.74
C ASN A 338 4.90 -14.26 16.49
N LEU A 339 4.79 -14.37 17.82
CA LEU A 339 5.71 -15.14 18.65
C LEU A 339 5.46 -16.65 18.60
N LEU A 340 4.19 -17.06 18.68
CA LEU A 340 3.82 -18.46 18.86
C LEU A 340 3.59 -19.18 17.53
N ASN A 341 3.20 -18.44 16.49
CA ASN A 341 2.86 -18.95 15.15
C ASN A 341 2.08 -20.27 15.15
N GLN A 342 1.02 -20.34 15.97
CA GLN A 342 0.26 -21.56 16.13
C GLN A 342 -0.46 -21.97 14.82
N PRO A 343 -0.59 -23.29 14.57
CA PRO A 343 -1.30 -23.83 13.40
C PRO A 343 -2.81 -23.56 13.44
N SER A 344 -3.37 -23.21 14.59
CA SER A 344 -4.79 -22.98 14.80
C SER A 344 -5.02 -21.98 15.94
N GLY A 345 -6.27 -21.52 16.09
CA GLY A 345 -6.63 -20.52 17.09
C GLY A 345 -6.12 -19.12 16.75
N TRP A 346 -6.07 -18.28 17.78
CA TRP A 346 -5.82 -16.84 17.64
C TRP A 346 -4.33 -16.47 17.61
N TYR A 347 -3.48 -17.31 18.18
CA TYR A 347 -2.06 -17.03 18.38
C TYR A 347 -1.18 -17.53 17.23
N GLY A 348 -1.64 -17.33 16.01
CA GLY A 348 -0.87 -17.62 14.81
C GLY A 348 -1.61 -17.22 13.55
N TYR A 349 -1.09 -17.68 12.41
CA TYR A 349 -1.62 -17.39 11.09
C TYR A 349 -2.30 -18.59 10.44
N LYS A 350 -2.69 -19.59 11.25
CA LYS A 350 -3.32 -20.84 10.77
C LYS A 350 -2.53 -21.51 9.64
N HIS A 351 -1.20 -21.42 9.68
CA HIS A 351 -0.27 -21.86 8.64
C HIS A 351 -0.48 -21.24 7.24
N GLN A 352 -1.19 -20.12 7.13
CA GLN A 352 -1.44 -19.47 5.84
C GLN A 352 -0.28 -18.61 5.35
N LEU A 353 0.64 -18.18 6.24
CA LEU A 353 1.88 -17.54 5.79
C LEU A 353 2.75 -18.59 5.10
N THR A 354 2.84 -18.52 3.78
CA THR A 354 3.62 -19.46 2.96
C THR A 354 4.60 -18.73 2.05
N ASP A 355 5.69 -19.42 1.68
CA ASP A 355 6.59 -19.00 0.60
C ASP A 355 6.01 -19.27 -0.79
N ASP A 356 6.81 -19.00 -1.83
CA ASP A 356 6.43 -19.17 -3.23
C ASP A 356 6.17 -20.64 -3.61
N GLU A 357 6.75 -21.59 -2.85
CA GLU A 357 6.52 -23.02 -2.99
C GLU A 357 5.32 -23.52 -2.15
N GLY A 358 4.64 -22.64 -1.43
CA GLY A 358 3.49 -22.97 -0.60
C GLY A 358 3.85 -23.58 0.76
N LYS A 359 5.12 -23.53 1.17
CA LYS A 359 5.58 -24.03 2.46
C LYS A 359 5.41 -22.96 3.54
N VAL A 360 4.97 -23.39 4.71
CA VAL A 360 4.73 -22.51 5.86
C VAL A 360 5.99 -21.75 6.26
N LYS A 361 5.88 -20.42 6.28
CA LYS A 361 6.88 -19.48 6.81
C LYS A 361 6.59 -19.19 8.28
N TYR A 362 7.54 -19.50 9.13
CA TYR A 362 7.51 -19.11 10.54
C TYR A 362 8.05 -17.70 10.71
N LEU A 363 7.42 -16.95 11.61
CA LEU A 363 7.90 -15.64 12.02
C LEU A 363 8.90 -15.81 13.17
N TYR A 364 9.97 -15.02 13.16
CA TYR A 364 11.02 -15.06 14.17
C TYR A 364 11.13 -13.71 14.90
N PRO A 365 10.10 -13.27 15.65
CA PRO A 365 10.14 -12.00 16.36
C PRO A 365 11.18 -12.07 17.49
N ARG A 366 12.27 -11.31 17.33
CA ARG A 366 13.40 -11.30 18.27
C ARG A 366 13.18 -10.38 19.47
N PHE A 367 12.05 -10.50 20.16
CA PHE A 367 11.90 -9.91 21.51
C PHE A 367 12.85 -10.56 22.54
N PHE A 368 13.36 -11.76 22.23
CA PHE A 368 14.32 -12.51 23.03
C PHE A 368 15.65 -12.61 22.28
N VAL A 369 16.58 -11.71 22.58
CA VAL A 369 17.99 -11.88 22.16
C VAL A 369 18.65 -12.97 23.02
N ASN A 370 19.54 -13.78 22.42
CA ASN A 370 20.23 -14.96 23.00
C ASN A 370 19.40 -16.24 23.18
N LEU A 371 18.62 -16.65 22.19
CA LEU A 371 18.11 -18.04 22.14
C LEU A 371 19.24 -18.97 21.66
N PRO A 372 19.65 -19.98 22.45
CA PRO A 372 20.61 -20.97 21.98
C PRO A 372 20.01 -21.78 20.81
N PRO A 373 20.84 -22.25 19.86
CA PRO A 373 20.38 -22.93 18.63
C PRO A 373 19.51 -24.18 18.85
N ASP A 374 19.53 -24.73 20.06
CA ASP A 374 18.88 -25.98 20.46
C ASP A 374 17.48 -25.77 21.08
N GLY A 375 17.03 -24.51 21.27
CA GLY A 375 15.67 -24.19 21.72
C GLY A 375 15.34 -24.61 23.16
N THR A 376 16.32 -24.94 24.00
CA THR A 376 16.04 -25.59 25.30
C THR A 376 15.75 -24.63 26.46
N LYS A 377 16.00 -23.31 26.35
CA LYS A 377 15.74 -22.36 27.44
C LYS A 377 15.24 -21.01 26.94
N ILE A 378 13.95 -20.77 27.11
CA ILE A 378 13.32 -19.45 26.98
C ILE A 378 13.37 -18.80 28.37
N TYR A 379 14.15 -17.73 28.52
CA TYR A 379 14.00 -16.82 29.67
C TYR A 379 13.33 -15.53 29.18
N PRO A 380 12.17 -15.15 29.72
CA PRO A 380 11.63 -13.82 29.49
C PRO A 380 12.52 -12.78 30.19
N ARG A 381 12.80 -11.67 29.51
CA ARG A 381 13.16 -10.41 30.17
C ARG A 381 11.91 -9.56 30.30
#